data_AF-A0A957ZCV3-F1
#
_entry.id   AF-A0A957ZCV3-F1
#
_cell.length_a   1.000
_cell.length_b   1.000
_cell.length_c   1.000
_cell.angle_alpha   90.00
_cell.angle_beta   90.00
_cell.angle_gamma   90.00
#
_symmetry.space_group_name_H-M   'P 1'
#
loop_
_entity.id
_entity.type
_entity.pdbx_description
1 polymer ?
#
loop_
_entity_poly.entity_id
_entity_poly.type
_entity_poly.pdbx_seq_one_letter_code
_entity_poly.pdbx_strand_id
1 'polypeptide(L)'
;KTLQAALAQGLPVVQADVFDYLADAPAERFDGIFCAHLVEHLPYHLVIKLVQEAQRVLQPGGVIVLATPNARSIFSHLEMFYMHFGHISFYHPRLLCFFLEHAGFV
;
A
#
# COMPACT_ATOMS: atom_id res chain seq x y z
N LYS A 1 -2.87 10.46 15.13
CA LYS A 1 -1.66 10.97 15.83
C LYS A 1 -0.50 11.25 14.88
N THR A 2 -0.35 10.47 13.80
CA THR A 2 0.80 10.56 12.87
C THR A 2 0.79 11.80 11.97
N LEU A 3 -0.37 12.26 11.47
CA LEU A 3 -0.48 13.43 10.59
C LEU A 3 0.09 14.71 11.23
N GLN A 4 -0.38 15.05 12.43
CA GLN A 4 0.06 16.26 13.15
C GLN A 4 1.55 16.20 13.49
N ALA A 5 2.07 15.01 13.83
CA ALA A 5 3.48 14.83 14.10
C ALA A 5 4.35 15.04 12.85
N ALA A 6 3.91 14.56 11.69
CA ALA A 6 4.61 14.76 10.42
C ALA A 6 4.59 16.24 9.97
N LEU A 7 3.44 16.91 10.10
CA LEU A 7 3.31 18.35 9.82
C LEU A 7 4.21 19.19 10.73
N ALA A 8 4.28 18.85 12.03
CA ALA A 8 5.16 19.54 12.97
C ALA A 8 6.66 19.37 12.65
N GLN A 9 7.02 18.30 11.93
CA GLN A 9 8.38 18.08 11.42
C GLN A 9 8.64 18.76 10.06
N GLY A 10 7.66 19.48 9.50
CA GLY A 10 7.78 20.13 8.20
C GLY A 10 7.79 19.16 7.02
N LEU A 11 7.34 17.92 7.21
CA LEU A 11 7.24 16.96 6.12
C LEU A 11 6.09 17.34 5.17
N PRO A 12 6.25 17.16 3.86
CA PRO A 12 5.16 17.35 2.91
C PRO A 12 4.11 16.25 3.13
N VAL A 13 2.93 16.64 3.61
CA VAL A 13 1.82 15.70 3.83
C VAL A 13 0.60 16.15 3.04
N VAL A 14 0.00 15.21 2.34
CA VAL A 14 -1.29 15.38 1.66
C VAL A 14 -2.32 14.52 2.38
N GLN A 15 -3.40 15.15 2.85
CA GLN A 15 -4.55 14.44 3.40
C GLN A 15 -5.57 14.21 2.28
N ALA A 16 -5.64 12.99 1.77
CA ALA A 16 -6.55 12.60 0.69
C ALA A 16 -6.92 11.10 0.81
N ASP A 17 -7.97 10.69 0.12
CA ASP A 17 -8.15 9.27 -0.21
C ASP A 17 -7.04 8.85 -1.19
N VAL A 18 -6.48 7.66 -0.99
CA VAL A 18 -5.33 7.20 -1.77
C VAL A 18 -5.69 6.98 -3.24
N PHE A 19 -6.91 6.53 -3.54
CA PHE A 19 -7.34 6.27 -4.90
C PHE A 19 -7.62 7.56 -5.66
N ASP A 20 -8.21 8.55 -4.99
CA ASP A 20 -8.42 9.88 -5.58
C ASP A 20 -7.08 10.56 -5.85
N TYR A 21 -6.15 10.53 -4.88
CA TYR A 21 -4.82 11.12 -5.04
C TYR A 21 -4.02 10.49 -6.17
N LEU A 22 -4.05 9.15 -6.28
CA LEU A 22 -3.36 8.46 -7.37
C LEU A 22 -4.03 8.73 -8.72
N ALA A 23 -5.37 8.71 -8.79
CA ALA A 23 -6.09 9.00 -10.04
C ALA A 23 -5.76 10.39 -10.60
N ASP A 24 -5.62 11.40 -9.73
CA ASP A 24 -5.25 12.76 -10.12
C ASP A 24 -3.75 12.93 -10.42
N ALA A 25 -2.90 11.99 -9.99
CA ALA A 25 -1.47 12.05 -10.24
C ALA A 25 -1.14 11.72 -11.72
N PRO A 26 -0.33 12.56 -12.40
CA PRO A 26 0.23 12.23 -13.70
C PRO A 26 0.94 10.88 -13.73
N ALA A 27 0.95 10.24 -14.90
CA ALA A 27 1.79 9.08 -15.14
C ALA A 27 3.28 9.43 -14.97
N GLU A 28 4.09 8.45 -14.58
CA GLU A 28 5.56 8.59 -14.45
C GLU A 28 6.01 9.76 -13.54
N ARG A 29 5.23 10.06 -12.50
CA ARG A 29 5.48 11.18 -11.57
C ARG A 29 6.46 10.83 -10.45
N PHE A 30 6.47 9.58 -9.99
CA PHE A 30 7.19 9.19 -8.78
C PHE A 30 8.35 8.24 -9.10
N ASP A 31 9.47 8.42 -8.40
CA ASP A 31 10.60 7.48 -8.43
C ASP A 31 10.37 6.24 -7.56
N GLY A 32 9.50 6.34 -6.55
CA GLY A 32 9.19 5.25 -5.65
C GLY A 32 7.94 5.45 -4.81
N ILE A 33 7.33 4.35 -4.38
CA ILE A 33 6.14 4.30 -3.53
C ILE A 33 6.42 3.37 -2.35
N PHE A 34 6.24 3.89 -1.13
CA PHE A 34 6.27 3.09 0.09
C PHE A 34 4.87 3.03 0.70
N CYS A 35 4.35 1.82 0.85
CA CYS A 35 3.01 1.57 1.36
C CYS A 35 3.11 0.59 2.54
N ALA A 36 3.00 1.12 3.76
CA ALA A 36 3.12 0.35 4.98
C ALA A 36 1.80 0.31 5.74
N HIS A 37 1.40 -0.90 6.13
CA HIS A 37 0.22 -1.17 6.92
C HIS A 37 -1.08 -0.59 6.35
N LEU A 38 -1.27 -0.75 5.03
CA LEU A 38 -2.44 -0.25 4.30
C LEU A 38 -3.19 -1.38 3.58
N VAL A 39 -2.48 -2.25 2.87
CA VAL A 39 -3.11 -3.26 2.01
C VAL A 39 -3.97 -4.25 2.80
N GLU A 40 -3.65 -4.52 4.07
CA GLU A 40 -4.46 -5.37 4.95
C GLU A 40 -5.82 -4.76 5.33
N HIS A 41 -6.01 -3.46 5.08
CA HIS A 41 -7.25 -2.71 5.30
C HIS A 41 -8.10 -2.59 4.03
N LEU A 42 -7.67 -3.20 2.93
CA LEU A 42 -8.35 -3.13 1.64
C LEU A 42 -8.88 -4.51 1.24
N PRO A 43 -10.02 -4.61 0.55
CA PRO A 43 -10.43 -5.83 -0.15
C PRO A 43 -9.55 -6.06 -1.40
N TYR A 44 -9.49 -7.31 -1.86
CA TYR A 44 -8.61 -7.73 -2.98
C TYR A 44 -8.68 -6.84 -4.23
N HIS A 45 -9.89 -6.45 -4.66
CA HIS A 45 -10.06 -5.64 -5.87
C HIS A 45 -9.44 -4.23 -5.72
N LEU A 46 -9.43 -3.67 -4.50
CA LEU A 46 -8.80 -2.39 -4.23
C LEU A 46 -7.28 -2.50 -4.08
N VAL A 47 -6.76 -3.63 -3.62
CA VAL A 47 -5.31 -3.89 -3.64
C VAL A 47 -4.81 -3.98 -5.09
N ILE A 48 -5.53 -4.69 -5.96
CA ILE A 48 -5.20 -4.75 -7.40
C ILE A 48 -5.24 -3.35 -8.02
N LYS A 49 -6.30 -2.57 -7.76
CA LYS A 49 -6.41 -1.18 -8.22
C LYS A 49 -5.24 -0.31 -7.73
N LEU A 50 -4.88 -0.42 -6.45
CA LEU A 50 -3.76 0.32 -5.86
C LEU A 50 -2.45 0.03 -6.59
N VAL A 51 -2.18 -1.25 -6.85
CA VAL A 51 -0.95 -1.69 -7.52
C VAL A 51 -0.93 -1.26 -8.99
N GLN A 52 -2.07 -1.30 -9.69
CA GLN A 52 -2.19 -0.80 -11.07
C GLN A 52 -1.96 0.72 -11.15
N GLU A 53 -2.58 1.49 -10.27
CA GLU A 53 -2.36 2.94 -10.21
C GLU A 53 -0.91 3.25 -9.85
N ALA A 54 -0.32 2.53 -8.89
CA ALA A 54 1.08 2.66 -8.53
C ALA A 54 1.99 2.42 -9.74
N GLN A 55 1.73 1.38 -10.54
CA GLN A 55 2.51 1.12 -11.76
C GLN A 55 2.44 2.30 -12.74
N ARG A 56 1.25 2.86 -12.95
CA ARG A 56 1.04 3.97 -13.88
C ARG A 56 1.77 5.25 -13.45
N VAL A 57 1.73 5.57 -12.16
CA VAL A 57 2.33 6.82 -11.65
C VAL A 57 3.83 6.71 -11.36
N LEU A 58 4.38 5.50 -11.32
CA LEU A 58 5.82 5.30 -11.21
C LEU A 58 6.48 5.52 -12.57
N GLN A 59 7.62 6.20 -12.57
CA GLN A 59 8.45 6.31 -13.77
C GLN A 59 9.08 4.94 -14.13
N PRO A 60 9.59 4.76 -15.36
CA PRO A 60 10.36 3.57 -15.72
C PRO A 60 11.51 3.32 -14.74
N GLY A 61 11.56 2.13 -14.15
CA GLY A 61 12.56 1.76 -13.13
C GLY A 61 12.22 2.19 -11.71
N GLY A 62 11.07 2.86 -11.49
CA GLY A 62 10.58 3.18 -10.16
C GLY A 62 10.16 1.94 -9.37
N VAL A 63 10.21 2.03 -8.03
CA VAL A 63 10.02 0.88 -7.14
C VAL A 63 8.84 1.09 -6.21
N ILE A 64 8.03 0.03 -6.03
CA ILE A 64 7.04 -0.04 -4.96
C ILE A 64 7.50 -1.00 -3.86
N VAL A 65 7.31 -0.60 -2.60
CA VAL A 65 7.53 -1.45 -1.42
C VAL A 65 6.25 -1.54 -0.62
N LEU A 66 5.71 -2.77 -0.52
CA LEU A 66 4.55 -3.09 0.31
C LEU A 66 5.02 -3.73 1.62
N ALA A 67 4.74 -3.09 2.75
CA ALA A 67 4.99 -3.63 4.07
C ALA A 67 3.65 -3.90 4.79
N THR A 68 3.39 -5.16 5.14
CA THR A 68 2.11 -5.59 5.74
C THR A 68 2.34 -6.78 6.67
N PRO A 69 1.45 -7.07 7.65
CA PRO A 69 1.60 -8.21 8.54
C PRO A 69 1.82 -9.53 7.81
N ASN A 70 2.74 -10.34 8.32
CA ASN A 70 3.09 -11.60 7.70
C ASN A 70 1.98 -12.64 7.89
N ALA A 71 1.24 -12.94 6.82
CA ALA A 71 0.16 -13.94 6.81
C ALA A 71 0.63 -15.37 7.14
N ARG A 72 1.94 -15.65 7.12
CA ARG A 72 2.52 -16.96 7.49
C ARG A 72 2.84 -17.08 8.98
N SER A 73 2.72 -15.99 9.74
CA SER A 73 3.00 -15.98 11.17
C SER A 73 1.72 -16.26 11.96
N ILE A 74 1.72 -17.32 12.76
CA ILE A 74 0.60 -17.64 13.65
C ILE A 74 0.30 -16.51 14.64
N PHE A 75 1.33 -15.80 15.09
CA PHE A 75 1.18 -14.63 15.96
C PHE A 75 0.37 -13.51 15.28
N SER A 76 0.54 -13.30 13.97
CA SER A 76 -0.26 -12.33 13.23
C SER A 76 -1.76 -12.66 13.32
N HIS A 77 -2.10 -13.95 13.18
CA HIS A 77 -3.49 -14.42 13.17
C HIS A 77 -4.13 -14.42 14.55
N LEU A 78 -3.40 -14.85 15.59
CA LEU A 78 -3.99 -15.01 16.92
C LEU A 78 -4.03 -13.71 17.73
N GLU A 79 -3.07 -12.80 17.50
CA GLU A 79 -2.94 -11.57 18.28
C GLU A 79 -3.14 -10.34 17.39
N MET A 80 -2.28 -10.13 16.39
CA MET A 80 -2.23 -8.84 15.67
C MET A 80 -3.50 -8.53 14.87
N PHE A 81 -4.14 -9.53 14.29
CA PHE A 81 -5.37 -9.33 13.52
C PHE A 81 -6.44 -8.64 14.36
N TYR A 82 -6.63 -9.11 15.60
CA TYR A 82 -7.67 -8.63 16.50
C TYR A 82 -7.29 -7.36 17.26
N MET A 83 -6.01 -6.98 17.28
CA MET A 83 -5.57 -5.73 17.88
C MET A 83 -5.95 -4.48 17.07
N HIS A 84 -6.41 -4.64 15.83
CA HIS A 84 -6.85 -3.52 14.99
C HIS A 84 -8.16 -3.86 14.25
N PHE A 85 -9.24 -3.18 14.63
CA PHE A 85 -10.60 -3.43 14.12
C PHE A 85 -10.76 -3.26 12.60
N GLY A 86 -9.86 -2.50 11.96
CA GLY A 86 -9.91 -2.23 10.52
C GLY A 86 -9.28 -3.29 9.62
N HIS A 87 -8.66 -4.36 10.15
CA HIS A 87 -8.09 -5.39 9.28
C HIS A 87 -9.20 -6.17 8.56
N ILE A 88 -9.06 -6.32 7.25
CA ILE A 88 -10.01 -7.06 6.40
C ILE A 88 -9.41 -8.41 6.00
N SER A 89 -8.14 -8.44 5.60
CA SER A 89 -7.45 -9.66 5.18
C SER A 89 -5.95 -9.54 5.41
N PHE A 90 -5.30 -10.65 5.75
CA PHE A 90 -3.86 -10.77 5.57
C PHE A 90 -3.55 -11.31 4.19
N TYR A 91 -2.51 -10.75 3.57
CA TYR A 91 -2.10 -11.12 2.23
C TYR A 91 -0.85 -11.99 2.28
N HIS A 92 -0.95 -13.20 1.75
CA HIS A 92 0.23 -14.05 1.58
C HIS A 92 1.20 -13.39 0.60
N PRO A 93 2.52 -13.37 0.85
CA PRO A 93 3.49 -12.71 -0.02
C PRO A 93 3.37 -13.12 -1.50
N ARG A 94 3.22 -14.42 -1.78
CA ARG A 94 3.00 -14.91 -3.16
C ARG A 94 1.77 -14.32 -3.85
N LEU A 95 0.70 -14.01 -3.11
CA LEU A 95 -0.49 -13.40 -3.70
C LEU A 95 -0.23 -11.93 -4.05
N LEU A 96 0.50 -11.21 -3.21
CA LEU A 96 0.93 -9.83 -3.52
C LEU A 96 1.89 -9.80 -4.70
N CYS A 97 2.85 -10.73 -4.78
CA CYS A 97 3.72 -10.89 -5.95
C CYS A 97 2.89 -11.11 -7.21
N PHE A 98 1.91 -12.02 -7.18
CA PHE A 98 1.02 -12.25 -8.31
C PHE A 98 0.26 -10.98 -8.74
N PHE A 99 -0.22 -10.16 -7.81
CA PHE A 99 -0.88 -8.89 -8.14
C PHE A 99 0.09 -7.86 -8.74
N LEU A 100 1.31 -7.79 -8.22
CA LEU A 100 2.39 -6.93 -8.75
C LEU A 100 2.76 -7.35 -10.18
N GLU A 101 3.02 -8.64 -10.40
CA GLU A 101 3.32 -9.20 -11.72
C GLU A 101 2.16 -8.94 -12.70
N HIS A 102 0.92 -9.15 -12.26
CA HIS A 102 -0.27 -8.89 -13.08
C HIS A 102 -0.41 -7.41 -13.49
N ALA A 103 0.05 -6.49 -12.65
CA ALA A 103 0.07 -5.05 -12.95
C ALA A 103 1.26 -4.63 -13.82
N GLY A 104 2.23 -5.51 -14.08
CA GLY A 104 3.40 -5.24 -14.93
C GLY A 104 4.70 -4.93 -14.18
N PHE A 105 4.77 -5.21 -12.88
CA PHE A 105 6.04 -5.20 -12.15
C PHE A 105 6.85 -6.49 -12.42
N VAL A 106 8.19 -6.38 -12.33
CA VAL A 106 9.15 -7.47 -12.60
C VAL A 106 10.01 -7.72 -11.37
#